data_AF-A0A847F3S6-F1
#
_entry.id   AF-A0A847F3S6-F1
#
_cell.length_a   1.000
_cell.length_b   1.000
_cell.length_c   1.000
_cell.angle_alpha   90.00
_cell.angle_beta   90.00
_cell.angle_gamma   90.00
#
_symmetry.space_group_name_H-M   'P 1'
#
loop_
_entity.id
_entity.type
_entity.pdbx_description
1 polymer ?
#
loop_
_entity_poly.entity_id
_entity_poly.type
_entity_poly.pdbx_seq_one_letter_code
_entity_poly.pdbx_strand_id
1 'polypeptide(L)'
;MRDFINEYRNDPSAAELVIRANFRIAEAYAAMRASATQRRDYEAALRATVSAFNESRLPPGSVAAEYAAEAHFRLVDEIEAFEATKITMSTPRTLEDYVRELLAQIEQAGMRATALRDEYEPVLRYNRPAWIIAAYVRQGRVYEALVRMVLELPFVTPQDLQAEMRRLPPEDREEIRFMIEDRIRQVLDAQVRPFECLAVVRYALASRVARATSFDNEITRLAIDRLQAYGDERIASCIEDHQQVDPTFESYRDGEFTRAPRGQLLELPDDAKSAPLEEVK
;
A
#
# COMPACT_ATOMS: atom_id res chain seq x y z
N MET A 1 20.51 10.41 -26.41
CA MET A 1 19.10 10.23 -25.94
C MET A 1 18.37 11.57 -25.86
N ARG A 2 18.90 12.58 -25.16
CA ARG A 2 18.27 13.91 -25.11
C ARG A 2 18.04 14.54 -26.48
N ASP A 3 19.04 14.48 -27.37
CA ASP A 3 18.92 15.03 -28.72
C ASP A 3 17.83 14.30 -29.53
N PHE A 4 17.78 12.96 -29.43
CA PHE A 4 16.71 12.16 -30.01
C PHE A 4 15.31 12.56 -29.48
N ILE A 5 15.15 12.72 -28.17
CA ILE A 5 13.88 13.17 -27.59
C ILE A 5 13.50 14.55 -28.13
N ASN A 6 14.45 15.48 -28.19
CA ASN A 6 14.18 16.83 -28.69
C ASN A 6 13.73 16.85 -30.15
N GLU A 7 14.32 15.99 -30.99
CA GLU A 7 14.00 15.86 -32.40
C GLU A 7 12.64 15.18 -32.63
N TYR A 8 12.35 14.10 -31.89
CA TYR A 8 11.23 13.20 -32.16
C TYR A 8 10.05 13.31 -31.17
N ARG A 9 10.10 14.18 -30.15
CA ARG A 9 9.01 14.29 -29.13
C ARG A 9 7.62 14.55 -29.68
N ASN A 10 7.52 15.18 -30.85
CA ASN A 10 6.25 15.51 -31.49
C ASN A 10 5.89 14.56 -32.63
N ASP A 11 6.71 13.53 -32.88
CA ASP A 11 6.47 12.53 -33.92
C ASP A 11 5.69 11.34 -33.33
N PRO A 12 4.41 11.14 -33.70
CA PRO A 12 3.61 10.04 -33.19
C PRO A 12 4.20 8.67 -33.51
N SER A 13 4.93 8.54 -34.62
CA SER A 13 5.56 7.28 -35.03
C SER A 13 6.76 6.91 -34.16
N ALA A 14 7.36 7.89 -33.50
CA ALA A 14 8.49 7.71 -32.58
C ALA A 14 8.08 7.70 -31.10
N ALA A 15 6.80 7.83 -30.78
CA ALA A 15 6.32 8.03 -29.41
C ALA A 15 6.81 6.95 -28.43
N GLU A 16 6.73 5.66 -28.79
CA GLU A 16 7.24 4.56 -27.96
C GLU A 16 8.75 4.71 -27.70
N LEU A 17 9.52 5.08 -28.72
CA LEU A 17 10.97 5.26 -28.60
C LEU A 17 11.32 6.46 -27.71
N VAL A 18 10.53 7.53 -27.77
CA VAL A 18 10.69 8.71 -26.91
C VAL A 18 10.42 8.34 -25.44
N ILE A 19 9.36 7.58 -25.17
CA ILE A 19 9.02 7.11 -23.82
C ILE A 19 10.14 6.21 -23.29
N ARG A 20 10.58 5.24 -24.09
CA ARG A 20 11.71 4.36 -23.75
C ARG A 20 13.01 5.13 -23.52
N ALA A 21 13.27 6.17 -24.30
CA ALA A 21 14.46 7.01 -24.16
C ALA A 21 14.43 7.81 -22.84
N ASN A 22 13.28 8.38 -22.46
CA ASN A 22 13.12 9.03 -21.15
C ASN A 22 13.35 8.04 -20.00
N PHE A 23 12.79 6.83 -20.12
CA PHE A 23 12.97 5.80 -19.10
C PHE A 23 14.43 5.38 -18.95
N ARG A 24 15.14 5.16 -20.05
CA ARG A 24 16.58 4.84 -20.03
C ARG A 24 17.45 5.95 -19.43
N ILE A 25 17.05 7.22 -19.57
CA ILE A 25 17.71 8.33 -18.88
C ILE A 25 17.50 8.19 -17.37
N ALA A 26 16.30 7.83 -16.91
CA ALA A 26 16.04 7.58 -15.50
C ALA A 26 16.89 6.41 -14.98
N GLU A 27 16.97 5.28 -15.71
CA GLU A 27 17.84 4.15 -15.35
C GLU A 27 19.31 4.57 -15.24
N ALA A 28 19.79 5.40 -16.18
CA ALA A 28 21.15 5.92 -16.13
C ALA A 28 21.40 6.75 -14.86
N TYR A 29 20.44 7.59 -14.45
CA TYR A 29 20.55 8.36 -13.22
C TYR A 29 20.50 7.48 -11.96
N ALA A 30 19.67 6.45 -11.95
CA ALA A 30 19.58 5.50 -10.84
C ALA A 30 20.88 4.71 -10.63
N ALA A 31 21.62 4.43 -11.70
CA ALA A 31 22.91 3.73 -11.64
C ALA A 31 24.08 4.62 -11.18
N MET A 32 23.91 5.94 -11.13
CA MET A 32 24.94 6.87 -10.66
C MET A 32 24.96 6.97 -9.13
N ARG A 33 26.08 7.42 -8.56
CA ARG A 33 26.18 7.67 -7.11
C ARG A 33 25.15 8.72 -6.69
N ALA A 34 24.35 8.37 -5.68
CA ALA A 34 23.29 9.22 -5.18
C ALA A 34 23.84 10.57 -4.68
N SER A 35 23.33 11.65 -5.26
CA SER A 35 23.44 13.02 -4.76
C SER A 35 22.08 13.69 -4.95
N ALA A 36 21.82 14.80 -4.23
CA ALA A 36 20.54 15.50 -4.30
C ALA A 36 20.17 15.92 -5.73
N THR A 37 21.14 16.34 -6.55
CA THR A 37 20.93 16.71 -7.95
C THR A 37 20.54 15.49 -8.79
N GLN A 38 21.25 14.37 -8.65
CA GLN A 38 20.95 13.13 -9.37
C GLN A 38 19.58 12.58 -9.01
N ARG A 39 19.14 12.71 -7.75
CA ARG A 39 17.78 12.32 -7.34
C ARG A 39 16.72 13.16 -8.05
N ARG A 40 16.89 14.48 -8.10
CA ARG A 40 15.96 15.37 -8.83
C ARG A 40 15.90 15.04 -10.32
N ASP A 41 17.06 14.81 -10.93
CA ASP A 41 17.17 14.45 -12.34
C ASP A 41 16.53 13.09 -12.66
N TYR A 42 16.73 12.11 -11.78
CA TYR A 42 16.09 10.79 -11.83
C TYR A 42 14.56 10.93 -11.83
N GLU A 43 14.01 11.60 -10.82
CA GLU A 43 12.56 11.82 -10.70
C GLU A 43 12.01 12.64 -11.89
N ALA A 44 12.76 13.63 -12.38
CA ALA A 44 12.38 14.39 -13.57
C ALA A 44 12.29 13.50 -14.82
N ALA A 45 13.23 12.56 -14.99
CA ALA A 45 13.20 11.61 -16.10
C ALA A 45 12.04 10.60 -15.99
N LEU A 46 11.71 10.13 -14.78
CA LEU A 46 10.53 9.31 -14.56
C LEU A 46 9.24 10.08 -14.89
N ARG A 47 9.11 11.33 -14.41
CA ARG A 47 7.96 12.20 -14.74
C ARG A 47 7.84 12.43 -16.24
N ALA A 48 8.96 12.67 -16.93
CA ALA A 48 8.99 12.81 -18.38
C ALA A 48 8.51 11.53 -19.10
N THR A 49 8.85 10.34 -18.59
CA THR A 49 8.37 9.05 -19.12
C THR A 49 6.85 8.94 -19.02
N VAL A 50 6.29 9.26 -17.83
CA VAL A 50 4.85 9.23 -17.58
C VAL A 50 4.12 10.24 -18.46
N SER A 51 4.60 11.49 -18.52
CA SER A 51 4.01 12.54 -19.35
C SER A 51 4.02 12.18 -20.83
N ALA A 52 5.16 11.70 -21.35
CA ALA A 52 5.26 11.30 -22.74
C ALA A 52 4.27 10.19 -23.12
N PHE A 53 4.02 9.22 -22.23
CA PHE A 53 3.00 8.21 -22.45
C PHE A 53 1.59 8.82 -22.49
N ASN A 54 1.24 9.64 -21.50
CA ASN A 54 -0.08 10.27 -21.44
C ASN A 54 -0.36 11.17 -22.68
N GLU A 55 0.66 11.87 -23.17
CA GLU A 55 0.57 12.73 -24.35
C GLU A 55 0.50 11.93 -25.66
N SER A 56 1.17 10.78 -25.74
CA SER A 56 1.24 9.95 -26.94
C SER A 56 -0.09 9.29 -27.34
N ARG A 57 -1.04 9.17 -26.41
CA ARG A 57 -2.31 8.43 -26.58
C ARG A 57 -2.13 6.96 -27.01
N LEU A 58 -0.96 6.38 -26.76
CA LEU A 58 -0.74 4.94 -26.95
C LEU A 58 -1.65 4.14 -26.00
N PRO A 59 -2.14 2.96 -26.42
CA PRO A 59 -3.09 2.20 -25.62
C PRO A 59 -2.44 1.65 -24.33
N PRO A 60 -3.20 1.56 -23.22
CA PRO A 60 -2.82 0.71 -22.08
C PRO A 60 -2.48 -0.71 -22.52
N GLY A 61 -1.56 -1.36 -21.81
CA GLY A 61 -1.07 -2.70 -22.16
C GLY A 61 -0.01 -2.72 -23.25
N SER A 62 0.24 -1.61 -23.96
CA SER A 62 1.33 -1.50 -24.94
C SER A 62 2.72 -1.65 -24.31
N VAL A 63 3.75 -1.80 -25.15
CA VAL A 63 5.16 -1.83 -24.68
C VAL A 63 5.53 -0.51 -24.01
N ALA A 64 5.06 0.63 -24.55
CA ALA A 64 5.26 1.94 -23.94
C ALA A 64 4.63 2.04 -22.54
N ALA A 65 3.47 1.39 -22.33
CA ALA A 65 2.79 1.38 -21.05
C ALA A 65 3.60 0.66 -19.95
N GLU A 66 4.47 -0.30 -20.30
CA GLU A 66 5.41 -0.94 -19.36
C GLU A 66 6.32 0.11 -18.71
N TYR A 67 6.98 0.94 -19.52
CA TYR A 67 7.89 1.97 -19.04
C TYR A 67 7.17 3.04 -18.23
N ALA A 68 5.97 3.43 -18.65
CA ALA A 68 5.16 4.41 -17.93
C ALA A 68 4.64 3.88 -16.58
N ALA A 69 4.23 2.61 -16.53
CA ALA A 69 3.79 1.95 -15.30
C ALA A 69 4.93 1.85 -14.28
N GLU A 70 6.09 1.38 -14.73
CA GLU A 70 7.29 1.32 -13.90
C GLU A 70 7.71 2.69 -13.39
N ALA A 71 7.72 3.69 -14.28
CA ALA A 71 8.11 5.05 -13.91
C ALA A 71 7.14 5.66 -12.90
N HIS A 72 5.84 5.46 -13.09
CA HIS A 72 4.84 5.94 -12.15
C HIS A 72 5.00 5.23 -10.80
N PHE A 73 5.07 3.90 -10.80
CA PHE A 73 5.24 3.12 -9.57
C PHE A 73 6.47 3.58 -8.78
N ARG A 74 7.62 3.76 -9.43
CA ARG A 74 8.86 4.25 -8.78
C ARG A 74 8.76 5.69 -8.26
N LEU A 75 7.90 6.53 -8.82
CA LEU A 75 7.69 7.91 -8.34
C LEU A 75 6.87 7.95 -7.05
N VAL A 76 5.99 6.98 -6.86
CA VAL A 76 5.04 6.95 -5.73
C VAL A 76 5.45 5.95 -4.64
N ASP A 77 6.42 5.07 -4.90
CA ASP A 77 6.80 4.01 -3.97
C ASP A 77 7.60 4.55 -2.76
N GLU A 78 6.88 5.04 -1.76
CA GLU A 78 7.40 5.54 -0.48
C GLU A 78 7.11 4.55 0.68
N ILE A 79 6.81 3.28 0.35
CA ILE A 79 6.40 2.27 1.35
C ILE A 79 7.42 2.06 2.45
N GLU A 80 8.72 2.07 2.13
CA GLU A 80 9.78 1.82 3.12
C GLU A 80 9.85 2.96 4.14
N ALA A 81 9.71 4.20 3.69
CA ALA A 81 9.67 5.36 4.56
C ALA A 81 8.41 5.36 5.43
N PHE A 82 7.26 4.96 4.86
CA PHE A 82 6.03 4.81 5.61
C PHE A 82 6.17 3.72 6.68
N GLU A 83 6.66 2.53 6.34
CA GLU A 83 6.88 1.43 7.27
C GLU A 83 7.84 1.77 8.42
N ALA A 84 8.81 2.66 8.21
CA ALA A 84 9.73 3.14 9.24
C ALA A 84 9.09 4.15 10.22
N THR A 85 7.91 4.67 9.91
CA THR A 85 7.20 5.63 10.75
C THR A 85 6.71 4.97 12.03
N LYS A 86 6.77 5.72 13.14
CA LYS A 86 6.18 5.34 14.42
C LYS A 86 5.27 6.45 14.91
N ILE A 87 4.21 6.07 15.61
CA ILE A 87 3.39 7.04 16.33
C ILE A 87 4.08 7.33 17.68
N THR A 88 4.15 8.62 18.02
CA THR A 88 4.69 9.08 19.29
C THR A 88 3.58 9.73 20.10
N MET A 89 3.44 9.32 21.35
CA MET A 89 2.48 9.89 22.31
C MET A 89 3.16 10.92 23.20
N SER A 90 2.45 11.98 23.54
CA SER A 90 2.85 12.95 24.55
C SER A 90 2.68 12.38 25.97
N THR A 91 3.01 13.18 27.01
CA THR A 91 2.65 12.86 28.41
C THR A 91 1.37 13.64 28.80
N PRO A 92 0.18 13.06 28.58
CA PRO A 92 -1.08 13.75 28.82
C PRO A 92 -1.33 14.00 30.31
N ARG A 93 -2.10 15.06 30.61
CA ARG A 93 -2.47 15.41 31.99
C ARG A 93 -3.53 14.46 32.54
N THR A 94 -4.48 14.07 31.70
CA THR A 94 -5.64 13.26 32.07
C THR A 94 -5.76 12.00 31.21
N LEU A 95 -6.47 10.99 31.73
CA LEU A 95 -6.84 9.81 30.92
C LEU A 95 -7.70 10.18 29.71
N GLU A 96 -8.58 11.17 29.85
CA GLU A 96 -9.40 11.65 28.73
C GLU A 96 -8.54 12.27 27.62
N ASP A 97 -7.54 13.08 28.00
CA ASP A 97 -6.60 13.67 27.04
C ASP A 97 -5.74 12.59 26.35
N TYR A 98 -5.35 11.53 27.08
CA TYR A 98 -4.65 10.38 26.50
C TYR A 98 -5.50 9.68 25.44
N VAL A 99 -6.75 9.35 25.75
CA VAL A 99 -7.67 8.68 24.81
C VAL A 99 -7.94 9.56 23.60
N ARG A 100 -8.11 10.88 23.80
CA ARG A 100 -8.31 11.83 22.70
C ARG A 100 -7.09 11.90 21.78
N GLU A 101 -5.89 12.00 22.34
CA GLU A 101 -4.65 11.98 21.57
C GLU A 101 -4.48 10.65 20.82
N LEU A 102 -4.75 9.53 21.49
CA LEU A 102 -4.65 8.19 20.91
C LEU A 102 -5.52 8.07 19.65
N LEU A 103 -6.80 8.44 19.75
CA LEU A 103 -7.72 8.40 18.63
C LEU A 103 -7.29 9.34 17.49
N ALA A 104 -6.84 10.55 17.82
CA ALA A 104 -6.36 11.50 16.82
C ALA A 104 -5.11 11.00 16.07
N GLN A 105 -4.20 10.32 16.76
CA GLN A 105 -3.01 9.73 16.12
C GLN A 105 -3.37 8.57 15.19
N ILE A 106 -4.31 7.71 15.59
CA ILE A 106 -4.81 6.61 14.75
C ILE A 106 -5.49 7.18 13.50
N GLU A 107 -6.35 8.18 13.65
CA GLU A 107 -7.01 8.86 12.54
C GLU A 107 -5.99 9.48 11.56
N GLN A 108 -4.99 10.21 12.08
CA GLN A 108 -3.92 10.77 11.24
C GLN A 108 -3.07 9.71 10.54
N ALA A 109 -2.78 8.60 11.20
CA ALA A 109 -2.09 7.48 10.57
C ALA A 109 -2.95 6.84 9.47
N GLY A 110 -4.26 6.68 9.70
CA GLY A 110 -5.24 6.20 8.73
C GLY A 110 -5.36 7.09 7.49
N MET A 111 -5.41 8.41 7.68
CA MET A 111 -5.41 9.38 6.57
C MET A 111 -4.13 9.29 5.74
N ARG A 112 -2.95 9.19 6.38
CA ARG A 112 -1.66 9.05 5.67
C ARG A 112 -1.57 7.73 4.92
N ALA A 113 -2.05 6.64 5.51
CA ALA A 113 -2.12 5.33 4.86
C ALA A 113 -3.02 5.40 3.62
N THR A 114 -4.20 6.00 3.74
CA THR A 114 -5.14 6.15 2.62
C THR A 114 -4.53 6.98 1.50
N ALA A 115 -3.92 8.13 1.82
CA ALA A 115 -3.24 8.97 0.85
C ALA A 115 -2.13 8.20 0.11
N LEU A 116 -1.27 7.46 0.83
CA LEU A 116 -0.21 6.68 0.20
C LEU A 116 -0.77 5.52 -0.65
N ARG A 117 -1.83 4.85 -0.19
CA ARG A 117 -2.53 3.82 -0.98
C ARG A 117 -3.03 4.38 -2.31
N ASP A 118 -3.60 5.57 -2.28
CA ASP A 118 -4.20 6.23 -3.45
C ASP A 118 -3.16 6.63 -4.49
N GLU A 119 -1.93 6.93 -4.08
CA GLU A 119 -0.82 7.21 -5.02
C GLU A 119 -0.49 6.00 -5.91
N TYR A 120 -0.75 4.77 -5.48
CA TYR A 120 -0.54 3.57 -6.31
C TYR A 120 -1.70 3.29 -7.28
N GLU A 121 -2.90 3.82 -7.04
CA GLU A 121 -4.10 3.52 -7.84
C GLU A 121 -3.94 3.87 -9.33
N PRO A 122 -3.34 5.02 -9.70
CA PRO A 122 -3.11 5.34 -11.10
C PRO A 122 -2.16 4.38 -11.84
N VAL A 123 -1.44 3.49 -11.16
CA VAL A 123 -0.60 2.47 -11.83
C VAL A 123 -1.47 1.44 -12.53
N LEU A 124 -2.67 1.17 -12.03
CA LEU A 124 -3.56 0.15 -12.58
C LEU A 124 -3.99 0.47 -14.02
N ARG A 125 -4.16 1.76 -14.34
CA ARG A 125 -4.61 2.23 -15.66
C ARG A 125 -3.67 1.90 -16.82
N TYR A 126 -2.41 1.58 -16.54
CA TYR A 126 -1.46 1.21 -17.59
C TYR A 126 -1.69 -0.22 -18.11
N ASN A 127 -2.52 -1.02 -17.43
CA ASN A 127 -2.88 -2.39 -17.81
C ASN A 127 -1.66 -3.30 -18.03
N ARG A 128 -0.70 -3.22 -17.10
CA ARG A 128 0.52 -4.05 -17.11
C ARG A 128 0.51 -4.97 -15.88
N PRO A 129 0.32 -6.29 -16.06
CA PRO A 129 0.09 -7.21 -14.94
C PRO A 129 1.13 -7.13 -13.82
N ALA A 130 2.41 -7.08 -14.17
CA ALA A 130 3.49 -6.97 -13.20
C ALA A 130 3.33 -5.77 -12.25
N TRP A 131 2.95 -4.62 -12.80
CA TRP A 131 2.80 -3.37 -12.06
C TRP A 131 1.46 -3.25 -11.34
N ILE A 132 0.39 -3.85 -11.88
CA ILE A 132 -0.89 -4.00 -11.17
C ILE A 132 -0.69 -4.81 -9.89
N ILE A 133 -0.05 -5.97 -10.00
CA ILE A 133 0.25 -6.84 -8.86
C ILE A 133 1.12 -6.10 -7.85
N ALA A 134 2.18 -5.42 -8.33
CA ALA A 134 3.06 -4.65 -7.45
C ALA A 134 2.30 -3.53 -6.71
N ALA A 135 1.43 -2.78 -7.40
CA ALA A 135 0.60 -1.74 -6.80
C ALA A 135 -0.28 -2.33 -5.70
N TYR A 136 -1.04 -3.39 -5.97
CA TYR A 136 -1.87 -4.03 -4.95
C TYR A 136 -1.08 -4.57 -3.76
N VAL A 137 0.10 -5.17 -4.00
CA VAL A 137 0.98 -5.61 -2.92
C VAL A 137 1.46 -4.43 -2.06
N ARG A 138 1.79 -3.29 -2.67
CA ARG A 138 2.15 -2.09 -1.91
C ARG A 138 0.96 -1.54 -1.12
N GLN A 139 -0.22 -1.46 -1.71
CA GLN A 139 -1.43 -1.04 -1.01
C GLN A 139 -1.73 -1.94 0.20
N GLY A 140 -1.56 -3.27 0.08
CA GLY A 140 -1.68 -4.20 1.20
C GLY A 140 -0.66 -3.93 2.32
N ARG A 141 0.61 -3.72 1.95
CA ARG A 141 1.67 -3.37 2.91
C ARG A 141 1.42 -2.04 3.63
N VAL A 142 0.82 -1.05 2.95
CA VAL A 142 0.45 0.22 3.59
C VAL A 142 -0.50 -0.03 4.76
N TYR A 143 -1.52 -0.87 4.56
CA TYR A 143 -2.46 -1.21 5.62
C TYR A 143 -1.82 -2.09 6.71
N GLU A 144 -0.98 -3.06 6.38
CA GLU A 144 -0.22 -3.83 7.38
C GLU A 144 0.68 -2.92 8.23
N ALA A 145 1.33 -1.93 7.61
CA ALA A 145 2.17 -0.97 8.30
C ALA A 145 1.35 -0.10 9.25
N LEU A 146 0.15 0.35 8.84
CA LEU A 146 -0.78 1.07 9.71
C LEU A 146 -1.20 0.20 10.92
N VAL A 147 -1.63 -1.03 10.68
CA VAL A 147 -2.00 -1.98 11.75
C VAL A 147 -0.84 -2.12 12.74
N ARG A 148 0.38 -2.34 12.24
CA ARG A 148 1.58 -2.41 13.09
C ARG A 148 1.79 -1.13 13.90
N MET A 149 1.74 0.04 13.27
CA MET A 149 1.93 1.33 13.95
C MET A 149 0.96 1.52 15.10
N VAL A 150 -0.30 1.10 14.92
CA VAL A 150 -1.35 1.21 15.94
C VAL A 150 -1.16 0.19 17.06
N LEU A 151 -0.87 -1.07 16.73
CA LEU A 151 -0.67 -2.12 17.75
C LEU A 151 0.62 -1.94 18.55
N GLU A 152 1.65 -1.31 17.97
CA GLU A 152 2.92 -1.00 18.63
C GLU A 152 2.90 0.35 19.38
N LEU A 153 1.72 0.98 19.55
CA LEU A 153 1.59 2.24 20.27
C LEU A 153 2.11 2.11 21.72
N PRO A 154 3.04 2.98 22.15
CA PRO A 154 3.51 2.95 23.52
C PRO A 154 2.40 3.42 24.48
N PHE A 155 2.16 2.64 25.54
CA PHE A 155 1.34 3.12 26.65
C PHE A 155 2.10 4.19 27.43
N VAL A 156 1.51 5.38 27.55
CA VAL A 156 2.02 6.47 28.38
C VAL A 156 1.04 6.72 29.50
N THR A 157 1.48 6.55 30.75
CA THR A 157 0.63 6.78 31.92
C THR A 157 0.32 8.28 32.07
N PRO A 158 -0.96 8.69 32.06
CA PRO A 158 -1.35 10.07 32.32
C PRO A 158 -0.96 10.56 33.71
N GLN A 159 -0.78 11.87 33.89
CA GLN A 159 -0.28 12.45 35.15
C GLN A 159 -1.24 12.26 36.32
N ASP A 160 -2.54 12.41 36.09
CA ASP A 160 -3.59 12.17 37.10
C ASP A 160 -3.60 10.71 37.57
N LEU A 161 -3.61 9.77 36.64
CA LEU A 161 -3.54 8.33 36.91
C LEU A 161 -2.25 8.00 37.66
N GLN A 162 -1.12 8.56 37.24
CA GLN A 162 0.16 8.37 37.93
C GLN A 162 0.10 8.89 39.38
N ALA A 163 -0.57 10.03 39.62
CA ALA A 163 -0.73 10.60 40.96
C ALA A 163 -1.62 9.74 41.86
N GLU A 164 -2.70 9.17 41.31
CA GLU A 164 -3.57 8.23 42.02
C GLU A 164 -2.85 6.92 42.33
N MET A 165 -2.17 6.33 41.35
CA MET A 165 -1.39 5.10 41.54
C MET A 165 -0.30 5.25 42.60
N ARG A 166 0.33 6.42 42.74
CA ARG A 166 1.33 6.68 43.80
C ARG A 166 0.79 6.52 45.22
N ARG A 167 -0.52 6.57 45.42
CA ARG A 167 -1.17 6.39 46.73
C ARG A 167 -1.44 4.92 47.06
N LEU A 168 -1.31 4.02 46.08
CA LEU A 168 -1.58 2.60 46.23
C LEU A 168 -0.33 1.81 46.65
N PRO A 169 -0.47 0.61 47.24
CA PRO A 169 0.60 -0.37 47.39
C PRO A 169 1.28 -0.71 46.04
N PRO A 170 2.58 -1.11 46.03
CA PRO A 170 3.28 -1.44 44.79
C PRO A 170 2.62 -2.53 43.94
N GLU A 171 2.04 -3.55 44.58
CA GLU A 171 1.37 -4.68 43.92
C GLU A 171 0.14 -4.21 43.14
N ASP A 172 -0.75 -3.44 43.79
CA ASP A 172 -1.94 -2.86 43.18
C ASP A 172 -1.62 -1.92 42.00
N ARG A 173 -0.47 -1.21 42.05
CA ARG A 173 -0.04 -0.34 40.94
C ARG A 173 0.26 -1.13 39.68
N GLU A 174 0.93 -2.27 39.81
CA GLU A 174 1.31 -3.10 38.67
C GLU A 174 0.07 -3.79 38.08
N GLU A 175 -0.83 -4.28 38.93
CA GLU A 175 -2.10 -4.88 38.51
C GLU A 175 -2.97 -3.88 37.74
N ILE A 176 -3.19 -2.68 38.28
CA ILE A 176 -3.99 -1.64 37.61
C ILE A 176 -3.37 -1.23 36.27
N ARG A 177 -2.04 -1.08 36.24
CA ARG A 177 -1.34 -0.75 34.99
C ARG A 177 -1.56 -1.84 33.94
N PHE A 178 -1.41 -3.11 34.31
CA PHE A 178 -1.61 -4.24 33.41
C PHE A 178 -3.05 -4.28 32.88
N MET A 179 -4.06 -4.10 33.75
CA MET A 179 -5.46 -4.07 33.33
C MET A 179 -5.76 -2.93 32.33
N ILE A 180 -5.19 -1.74 32.56
CA ILE A 180 -5.38 -0.59 31.66
C ILE A 180 -4.68 -0.84 30.33
N GLU A 181 -3.44 -1.33 30.34
CA GLU A 181 -2.69 -1.67 29.12
C GLU A 181 -3.42 -2.76 28.31
N ASP A 182 -3.92 -3.81 28.96
CA ASP A 182 -4.68 -4.87 28.30
C ASP A 182 -5.99 -4.34 27.69
N ARG A 183 -6.73 -3.50 28.43
CA ARG A 183 -7.96 -2.91 27.92
C ARG A 183 -7.70 -2.00 26.72
N ILE A 184 -6.63 -1.22 26.74
CA ILE A 184 -6.23 -0.38 25.60
C ILE A 184 -5.89 -1.28 24.40
N ARG A 185 -5.08 -2.34 24.60
CA ARG A 185 -4.76 -3.29 23.52
C ARG A 185 -6.00 -3.90 22.88
N GLN A 186 -6.97 -4.37 23.68
CA GLN A 186 -8.24 -4.89 23.15
C GLN A 186 -8.99 -3.87 22.29
N VAL A 187 -8.98 -2.60 22.68
CA VAL A 187 -9.61 -1.52 21.90
C VAL A 187 -8.83 -1.27 20.60
N LEU A 188 -7.49 -1.23 20.67
CA LEU A 188 -6.65 -1.07 19.49
C LEU A 188 -6.80 -2.23 18.52
N ASP A 189 -6.84 -3.47 19.00
CA ASP A 189 -7.10 -4.68 18.20
C ASP A 189 -8.42 -4.56 17.42
N ALA A 190 -9.49 -4.10 18.08
CA ALA A 190 -10.78 -3.89 17.43
C ALA A 190 -10.72 -2.76 16.39
N GLN A 191 -10.02 -1.66 16.68
CA GLN A 191 -9.87 -0.52 15.79
C GLN A 191 -9.05 -0.84 14.53
N VAL A 192 -8.09 -1.75 14.61
CA VAL A 192 -7.25 -2.11 13.46
C VAL A 192 -7.87 -3.17 12.54
N ARG A 193 -8.92 -3.88 12.99
CA ARG A 193 -9.55 -4.94 12.18
C ARG A 193 -9.99 -4.49 10.78
N PRO A 194 -10.60 -3.31 10.58
CA PRO A 194 -10.96 -2.86 9.23
C PRO A 194 -9.75 -2.69 8.32
N PHE A 195 -8.64 -2.13 8.83
CA PHE A 195 -7.40 -1.96 8.06
C PHE A 195 -6.76 -3.30 7.72
N GLU A 196 -6.81 -4.27 8.65
CA GLU A 196 -6.37 -5.63 8.39
C GLU A 196 -7.14 -6.27 7.22
N CYS A 197 -8.47 -6.12 7.20
CA CYS A 197 -9.29 -6.63 6.09
C CYS A 197 -9.01 -5.91 4.77
N LEU A 198 -8.73 -4.60 4.79
CA LEU A 198 -8.26 -3.90 3.60
C LEU A 198 -6.94 -4.47 3.08
N ALA A 199 -6.00 -4.83 3.96
CA ALA A 199 -4.76 -5.49 3.53
C ALA A 199 -5.04 -6.83 2.83
N VAL A 200 -5.90 -7.67 3.42
CA VAL A 200 -6.35 -8.96 2.84
C VAL A 200 -6.94 -8.76 1.46
N VAL A 201 -7.86 -7.80 1.30
CA VAL A 201 -8.50 -7.47 0.02
C VAL A 201 -7.48 -7.11 -1.05
N ARG A 202 -6.49 -6.27 -0.72
CA ARG A 202 -5.45 -5.88 -1.69
C ARG A 202 -4.56 -7.06 -2.08
N TYR A 203 -4.17 -7.93 -1.15
CA TYR A 203 -3.40 -9.12 -1.49
C TYR A 203 -4.22 -10.17 -2.27
N ALA A 204 -5.53 -10.26 -2.03
CA ALA A 204 -6.44 -11.10 -2.81
C ALA A 204 -6.52 -10.62 -4.27
N LEU A 205 -6.69 -9.32 -4.49
CA LEU A 205 -6.65 -8.72 -5.84
C LEU A 205 -5.31 -8.99 -6.55
N ALA A 206 -4.18 -8.80 -5.87
CA ALA A 206 -2.87 -9.14 -6.42
C ALA A 206 -2.77 -10.61 -6.84
N SER A 207 -3.26 -11.53 -5.99
CA SER A 207 -3.23 -12.97 -6.24
C SER A 207 -4.15 -13.37 -7.40
N ARG A 208 -5.33 -12.74 -7.51
CA ARG A 208 -6.28 -12.90 -8.63
C ARG A 208 -5.68 -12.48 -9.95
N VAL A 209 -5.04 -11.31 -10.01
CA VAL A 209 -4.32 -10.83 -11.21
C VAL A 209 -3.20 -11.79 -11.58
N ALA A 210 -2.40 -12.21 -10.60
CA ALA A 210 -1.29 -13.14 -10.82
C ALA A 210 -1.75 -14.46 -11.42
N ARG A 211 -2.83 -15.03 -10.87
CA ARG A 211 -3.45 -16.26 -11.37
C ARG A 211 -3.98 -16.09 -12.77
N ALA A 212 -4.71 -15.01 -13.03
CA ALA A 212 -5.31 -14.78 -14.34
C ALA A 212 -4.26 -14.59 -15.44
N THR A 213 -3.15 -13.95 -15.11
CA THR A 213 -2.10 -13.62 -16.08
C THR A 213 -0.96 -14.64 -16.11
N SER A 214 -1.07 -15.75 -15.37
CA SER A 214 0.01 -16.74 -15.20
C SER A 214 1.34 -16.13 -14.73
N PHE A 215 1.27 -15.02 -13.98
CA PHE A 215 2.46 -14.33 -13.49
C PHE A 215 2.93 -14.97 -12.18
N ASP A 216 4.12 -15.56 -12.18
CA ASP A 216 4.76 -16.20 -11.02
C ASP A 216 6.17 -15.63 -10.84
N ASN A 217 6.27 -14.54 -10.11
CA ASN A 217 7.54 -13.90 -9.73
C ASN A 217 7.62 -13.71 -8.19
N GLU A 218 8.65 -12.99 -7.73
CA GLU A 218 8.85 -12.72 -6.31
C GLU A 218 7.71 -11.92 -5.68
N ILE A 219 7.18 -10.90 -6.38
CA ILE A 219 6.10 -10.06 -5.87
C ILE A 219 4.78 -10.84 -5.75
N THR A 220 4.46 -11.71 -6.71
CA THR A 220 3.27 -12.57 -6.61
C THR A 220 3.39 -13.58 -5.49
N ARG A 221 4.58 -14.11 -5.24
CA ARG A 221 4.83 -15.00 -4.09
C ARG A 221 4.68 -14.25 -2.79
N LEU A 222 5.22 -13.04 -2.69
CA LEU A 222 5.03 -12.18 -1.52
C LEU A 222 3.55 -11.92 -1.25
N ALA A 223 2.75 -11.62 -2.28
CA ALA A 223 1.30 -11.42 -2.15
C ALA A 223 0.61 -12.66 -1.55
N ILE A 224 0.90 -13.84 -2.10
CA ILE A 224 0.33 -15.11 -1.67
C ILE A 224 0.77 -15.46 -0.26
N ASP A 225 2.08 -15.36 0.03
CA ASP A 225 2.64 -15.68 1.35
C ASP A 225 2.06 -14.77 2.44
N ARG A 226 1.90 -13.47 2.15
CA ARG A 226 1.26 -12.50 3.04
C ARG A 226 -0.22 -12.80 3.25
N LEU A 227 -0.95 -13.07 2.17
CA LEU A 227 -2.37 -13.40 2.23
C LEU A 227 -2.60 -14.68 3.05
N GLN A 228 -1.84 -15.73 2.79
CA GLN A 228 -1.93 -17.01 3.50
C GLN A 228 -1.59 -16.90 4.99
N ALA A 229 -0.77 -15.93 5.40
CA ALA A 229 -0.46 -15.68 6.80
C ALA A 229 -1.69 -15.28 7.63
N TYR A 230 -2.75 -14.77 7.01
CA TYR A 230 -4.03 -14.48 7.69
C TYR A 230 -4.86 -15.74 7.98
N GLY A 231 -4.70 -16.80 7.18
CA GLY A 231 -5.50 -18.02 7.27
C GLY A 231 -6.88 -17.91 6.60
N ASP A 232 -7.38 -19.04 6.09
CA ASP A 232 -8.58 -19.08 5.23
C ASP A 232 -9.84 -18.50 5.89
N GLU A 233 -10.06 -18.76 7.18
CA GLU A 233 -11.21 -18.21 7.92
C GLU A 233 -11.20 -16.67 7.93
N ARG A 234 -10.03 -16.09 8.20
CA ARG A 234 -9.89 -14.63 8.27
C ARG A 234 -10.01 -14.00 6.89
N ILE A 235 -9.45 -14.65 5.88
CA ILE A 235 -9.54 -14.23 4.48
C ILE A 235 -11.00 -14.22 4.03
N ALA A 236 -11.73 -15.32 4.28
CA ALA A 236 -13.14 -15.44 3.91
C ALA A 236 -14.00 -14.35 4.58
N SER A 237 -13.82 -14.14 5.89
CA SER A 237 -14.55 -13.11 6.64
C SER A 237 -14.26 -11.70 6.10
N CYS A 238 -13.00 -11.35 5.85
CA CYS A 238 -12.66 -10.03 5.34
C CYS A 238 -13.18 -9.78 3.91
N ILE A 239 -13.20 -10.82 3.07
CA ILE A 239 -13.78 -10.73 1.72
C ILE A 239 -15.30 -10.55 1.81
N GLU A 240 -15.98 -11.32 2.66
CA GLU A 240 -17.44 -11.19 2.88
C GLU A 240 -17.81 -9.80 3.40
N ASP A 241 -17.06 -9.27 4.38
CA ASP A 241 -17.24 -7.91 4.90
C ASP A 241 -17.07 -6.87 3.78
N HIS A 242 -16.06 -7.05 2.91
CA HIS A 242 -15.84 -6.13 1.79
C HIS A 242 -16.95 -6.20 0.74
N GLN A 243 -17.53 -7.38 0.48
CA GLN A 243 -18.67 -7.53 -0.45
C GLN A 243 -19.92 -6.77 0.00
N GLN A 244 -20.07 -6.48 1.29
CA GLN A 244 -21.16 -5.64 1.79
C GLN A 244 -21.00 -4.17 1.36
N VAL A 245 -19.77 -3.74 1.09
CA VAL A 245 -19.43 -2.38 0.66
C VAL A 245 -19.35 -2.31 -0.88
N ASP A 246 -18.67 -3.27 -1.49
CA ASP A 246 -18.58 -3.46 -2.94
C ASP A 246 -19.14 -4.83 -3.38
N PRO A 247 -20.42 -4.89 -3.79
CA PRO A 247 -21.05 -6.12 -4.27
C PRO A 247 -20.42 -6.71 -5.54
N THR A 248 -19.54 -5.98 -6.23
CA THR A 248 -18.85 -6.45 -7.44
C THR A 248 -17.57 -7.23 -7.13
N PHE A 249 -17.09 -7.16 -5.89
CA PHE A 249 -15.92 -7.91 -5.45
C PHE A 249 -16.19 -9.42 -5.47
N GLU A 250 -15.29 -10.23 -6.04
CA GLU A 250 -15.54 -11.67 -6.15
C GLU A 250 -15.49 -12.37 -4.78
N SER A 251 -16.46 -13.26 -4.51
CA SER A 251 -16.47 -14.09 -3.29
C SER A 251 -15.25 -15.01 -3.22
N TYR A 252 -14.78 -15.24 -2.00
CA TYR A 252 -13.70 -16.20 -1.75
C TYR A 252 -14.08 -17.61 -2.21
N ARG A 253 -13.13 -18.31 -2.84
CA ARG A 253 -13.25 -19.74 -3.15
C ARG A 253 -12.12 -20.50 -2.49
N ASP A 254 -12.43 -21.64 -1.87
CA ASP A 254 -11.42 -22.49 -1.22
C ASP A 254 -10.28 -22.83 -2.19
N GLY A 255 -9.05 -22.56 -1.75
CA GLY A 255 -7.83 -22.81 -2.55
C GLY A 255 -7.60 -21.83 -3.70
N GLU A 256 -8.35 -20.72 -3.78
CA GLU A 256 -8.22 -19.71 -4.83
C GLU A 256 -6.82 -19.10 -4.87
N PHE A 257 -6.24 -18.86 -3.70
CA PHE A 257 -4.95 -18.18 -3.51
C PHE A 257 -3.77 -19.15 -3.45
N THR A 258 -3.89 -20.28 -4.15
CA THR A 258 -2.75 -21.14 -4.47
C THR A 258 -1.93 -20.53 -5.62
N ARG A 259 -0.68 -20.98 -5.78
CA ARG A 259 0.21 -20.45 -6.83
C ARG A 259 -0.42 -20.56 -8.22
N ALA A 260 -0.24 -19.52 -9.03
CA ALA A 260 -0.74 -19.46 -10.40
C ALA A 260 -0.27 -20.71 -11.20
N PRO A 261 -1.18 -21.41 -11.90
CA PRO A 261 -0.79 -22.50 -12.79
C PRO A 261 0.03 -21.93 -13.96
N ARG A 262 1.24 -22.43 -14.17
CA ARG A 262 2.13 -21.92 -15.23
C ARG A 262 1.53 -22.18 -16.61
N GLY A 263 1.41 -21.12 -17.42
CA GLY A 263 1.10 -21.21 -18.85
C GLY A 263 -0.40 -21.23 -19.20
N GLN A 264 -1.29 -20.87 -18.28
CA GLN A 264 -2.72 -20.69 -18.53
C GLN A 264 -3.12 -19.22 -18.40
N LEU A 265 -3.36 -18.55 -19.52
CA LEU A 265 -3.96 -17.22 -19.53
C LEU A 265 -5.46 -17.38 -19.27
N LEU A 266 -5.96 -16.81 -18.17
CA LEU A 266 -7.37 -16.67 -17.86
C LEU A 266 -7.76 -15.20 -18.05
N GLU A 267 -9.05 -14.93 -18.21
CA GLU A 267 -9.53 -13.55 -18.17
C GLU A 267 -9.27 -12.95 -16.79
N LEU A 268 -8.85 -11.68 -16.75
CA LEU A 268 -8.76 -10.94 -15.50
C LEU A 268 -10.15 -10.90 -14.84
N PRO A 269 -10.26 -11.19 -13.54
CA PRO A 269 -11.45 -10.91 -12.74
C PRO A 269 -11.91 -9.46 -12.88
N ASP A 270 -13.21 -9.20 -12.78
CA ASP A 270 -13.75 -7.85 -12.97
C ASP A 270 -13.33 -6.91 -11.82
N ASP A 271 -13.27 -7.43 -10.59
CA ASP A 271 -12.77 -6.72 -9.40
C ASP A 271 -11.28 -6.34 -9.49
N ALA A 272 -10.52 -7.05 -10.33
CA ALA A 272 -9.11 -6.81 -10.60
C ALA A 272 -8.87 -5.81 -11.74
N LYS A 273 -9.90 -5.42 -12.51
CA LYS A 273 -9.77 -4.52 -13.67
C LYS A 273 -9.84 -3.04 -13.29
N SER A 274 -10.45 -2.71 -12.15
CA SER A 274 -10.45 -1.40 -11.49
C SER A 274 -11.43 -1.51 -10.33
N ALA A 275 -10.93 -1.49 -9.09
CA ALA A 275 -11.82 -1.39 -7.94
C ALA A 275 -12.46 0.01 -7.98
N PRO A 276 -13.79 0.16 -7.86
CA PRO A 276 -14.39 1.47 -7.68
C PRO A 276 -13.77 2.16 -6.45
N LEU A 277 -13.49 3.45 -6.59
CA LEU A 277 -12.93 4.32 -5.55
C LEU A 277 -13.89 4.36 -4.36
N GLU A 278 -13.62 3.61 -3.30
CA GLU A 278 -14.31 3.80 -2.03
C GLU A 278 -13.66 4.95 -1.25
N GLU A 279 -14.39 6.07 -1.18
CA GLU A 279 -14.30 7.03 -0.08
C GLU A 279 -14.80 6.34 1.19
N VAL A 280 -13.88 5.94 2.06
CA VAL A 280 -14.22 5.64 3.45
C VAL A 280 -14.56 6.99 4.10
N LYS A 281 -15.85 7.20 4.40
CA LYS A 281 -16.32 8.29 5.27
C LYS A 281 -16.14 7.92 6.73
#